data_AF-A0AAZ3RIH7-F1
#
_entry.id   AF-A0AAZ3RIH7-F1
#
_cell.length_a   1.000
_cell.length_b   1.000
_cell.length_c   1.000
_cell.angle_alpha   90.00
_cell.angle_beta   90.00
_cell.angle_gamma   90.00
#
_symmetry.space_group_name_H-M   'P 1'
#
loop_
_entity.id
_entity.type
_entity.pdbx_description
1 polymer ?
#
loop_
_entity_poly.entity_id
_entity_poly.type
_entity_poly.pdbx_seq_one_letter_code
_entity_poly.pdbx_strand_id
1 'polypeptide(L)'
;KILYCFGYFSLNVIARFFIQGTVTSTIPSCPTTVPVLTLTSLLQYYNKRKTYFAHDALQQCTVGDIVLLKALAERRSRHVKHELAEIVYKVGNVVDPLTGKRVAGSEFLECLTDPPHSLEQECPTLTEKLQELNISAATSSGATLVSSSTTTP
;
A
#
# COMPACT_ATOMS: atom_id res chain seq x y z
N LYS A 1 21.10 -5.19 -28.34
CA LYS A 1 20.45 -5.98 -27.25
C LYS A 1 19.20 -5.22 -26.82
N ILE A 2 18.08 -5.52 -27.46
CA ILE A 2 16.80 -4.85 -27.23
C ILE A 2 16.30 -5.31 -25.86
N LEU A 3 16.19 -4.37 -24.92
CA LEU A 3 15.67 -4.60 -23.59
C LEU A 3 14.16 -4.32 -23.66
N TYR A 4 13.34 -5.36 -23.74
CA TYR A 4 11.90 -5.20 -23.57
C TYR A 4 11.64 -4.94 -22.08
N CYS A 5 11.61 -3.65 -21.71
CA CYS A 5 11.05 -3.21 -20.43
C CYS A 5 9.54 -3.08 -20.62
N PHE A 6 8.78 -3.86 -19.86
CA PHE A 6 7.32 -3.72 -19.75
C PHE A 6 7.01 -2.30 -19.23
N GLY A 7 6.24 -1.54 -20.00
CA GLY A 7 5.78 -0.21 -19.62
C GLY A 7 5.79 0.79 -20.78
N TYR A 8 4.87 0.62 -21.73
CA TYR A 8 4.39 1.76 -22.53
C TYR A 8 3.61 2.67 -21.58
N PHE A 9 4.19 3.79 -21.15
CA PHE A 9 3.45 4.88 -20.54
C PHE A 9 3.61 6.12 -21.42
N SER A 10 2.55 6.38 -22.19
CA SER A 10 2.20 7.57 -22.96
C SER A 10 3.28 8.20 -23.88
N LEU A 11 3.03 8.07 -25.18
CA LEU A 11 3.65 8.85 -26.25
C LEU A 11 3.35 10.34 -26.04
N ASN A 12 4.27 11.11 -25.45
CA ASN A 12 4.48 12.52 -25.78
C ASN A 12 5.79 13.04 -25.14
N VAL A 13 6.75 13.37 -26.01
CA VAL A 13 7.85 14.34 -25.83
C VAL A 13 8.96 13.99 -24.81
N ILE A 14 10.14 13.69 -25.37
CA ILE A 14 11.47 13.52 -24.73
C ILE A 14 11.67 12.21 -23.97
N ALA A 15 12.51 11.34 -24.56
CA ALA A 15 12.95 10.04 -24.07
C ALA A 15 13.35 10.04 -22.58
N ARG A 16 12.40 9.70 -21.70
CA ARG A 16 12.65 9.30 -20.32
C ARG A 16 12.20 7.86 -20.21
N PHE A 17 13.10 6.93 -20.52
CA PHE A 17 12.85 5.51 -20.34
C PHE A 17 12.61 5.25 -18.86
N PHE A 18 11.42 4.75 -18.53
CA PHE A 18 11.10 4.29 -17.20
C PHE A 18 11.29 2.78 -17.10
N ILE A 19 11.85 2.32 -15.98
CA ILE A 19 12.05 0.91 -15.71
C ILE A 19 11.33 0.54 -14.42
N GLN A 20 10.40 -0.41 -14.50
CA GLN A 20 9.73 -0.96 -13.34
C GLN A 20 10.57 -2.10 -12.74
N GLY A 21 10.79 -2.09 -11.43
CA GLY A 21 11.49 -3.17 -10.75
C GLY A 21 11.19 -3.23 -9.27
N THR A 22 11.69 -4.27 -8.62
CA THR A 22 11.49 -4.49 -7.19
C THR A 22 12.71 -4.07 -6.38
N VAL A 23 12.50 -3.35 -5.28
CA VAL A 23 13.57 -2.93 -4.38
C VAL A 23 14.12 -4.13 -3.62
N THR A 24 15.44 -4.33 -3.64
CA THR A 24 16.08 -5.45 -2.93
C THR A 24 16.71 -5.07 -1.60
N SER A 25 17.14 -3.81 -1.44
CA SER A 25 17.67 -3.33 -0.16
C SER A 25 17.51 -1.81 0.00
N THR A 26 17.52 -1.36 1.25
CA THR A 26 17.35 0.04 1.66
C THR A 26 18.69 0.72 1.96
N ILE A 27 19.64 0.56 1.04
CA ILE A 27 20.93 1.27 1.05
C ILE A 27 20.69 2.65 0.40
N PRO A 28 21.45 3.72 0.73
CA PRO A 28 21.32 5.06 0.11
C PRO A 28 21.28 5.07 -1.43
N SER A 29 21.95 4.11 -2.07
CA SER A 29 21.63 3.71 -3.43
C SER A 29 20.71 2.51 -3.36
N CYS A 30 19.42 2.68 -3.65
CA CYS A 30 18.42 1.62 -3.64
C CYS A 30 18.70 0.67 -4.83
N PRO A 31 19.22 -0.56 -4.61
CA PRO A 31 19.28 -1.54 -5.69
C PRO A 31 17.88 -2.04 -6.00
N THR A 32 17.54 -1.99 -7.29
CA THR A 32 16.26 -2.42 -7.82
C THR A 32 16.51 -3.54 -8.82
N THR A 33 15.84 -4.66 -8.65
CA THR A 33 15.89 -5.79 -9.58
C THR A 33 14.76 -5.69 -10.59
N VAL A 34 15.13 -5.71 -11.86
CA VAL A 34 14.20 -5.60 -12.99
C VAL A 34 14.14 -6.96 -13.67
N PRO A 35 12.94 -7.55 -13.80
CA PRO A 35 12.73 -8.74 -14.60
C PRO A 35 12.80 -8.38 -16.09
N VAL A 36 13.64 -9.09 -16.84
CA VAL A 36 13.78 -8.93 -18.29
C VAL A 36 13.46 -10.25 -18.95
N LEU A 37 12.39 -10.27 -19.74
CA LEU A 37 12.02 -11.43 -20.54
C LEU A 37 13.03 -11.60 -21.67
N THR A 38 13.73 -12.72 -21.67
CA THR A 38 14.72 -13.05 -22.69
C THR A 38 14.27 -14.32 -23.42
N LEU A 39 14.39 -14.33 -24.74
CA LEU A 39 14.13 -15.51 -25.56
C LEU A 39 15.31 -16.46 -25.51
N THR A 40 15.04 -17.74 -25.27
CA THR A 40 16.03 -18.83 -25.42
C THR A 40 15.87 -19.52 -26.77
N SER A 41 16.84 -20.38 -27.12
CA SER A 41 16.82 -21.24 -28.31
C SER A 41 15.63 -22.22 -28.35
N LEU A 42 14.94 -22.40 -27.22
CA LEU A 42 13.71 -23.20 -27.11
C LEU A 42 12.43 -22.41 -27.46
N LEU A 43 12.55 -21.19 -28.02
CA LEU A 43 11.43 -20.28 -28.31
C LEU A 43 10.56 -19.93 -27.07
N GLN A 44 11.07 -20.20 -25.86
CA GLN A 44 10.42 -19.87 -24.61
C GLN A 44 11.00 -18.58 -24.03
N TYR A 45 10.13 -17.73 -23.46
CA TYR A 45 10.56 -16.58 -22.68
C TYR A 45 10.94 -17.02 -21.26
N TYR A 46 12.13 -16.64 -20.82
CA TYR A 46 12.56 -16.81 -19.43
C TYR A 46 12.80 -15.45 -18.78
N ASN A 47 12.50 -15.36 -17.48
CA ASN A 47 12.74 -14.16 -16.71
C ASN A 47 14.22 -14.11 -16.29
N LYS A 48 14.96 -13.16 -16.85
CA LYS A 48 16.33 -12.85 -16.44
C LYS A 48 16.34 -11.57 -15.62
N ARG A 49 16.89 -11.64 -14.41
CA ARG A 49 16.98 -10.49 -13.49
C ARG A 49 18.19 -9.63 -13.83
N LYS A 50 18.02 -8.31 -13.79
CA LYS A 50 19.11 -7.31 -13.82
C LYS A 50 18.97 -6.35 -12.66
N THR A 51 20.07 -6.04 -11.99
CA THR A 51 20.10 -5.06 -10.90
C THR A 51 20.49 -3.69 -11.43
N TYR A 52 19.72 -2.67 -11.08
CA TYR A 52 20.00 -1.26 -11.35
C TYR A 52 20.14 -0.53 -10.02
N PHE A 53 21.08 0.41 -9.95
CA PHE A 53 21.21 1.28 -8.77
C PHE A 53 20.51 2.60 -9.04
N ALA A 54 19.55 2.91 -8.17
CA ALA A 54 18.82 4.16 -8.17
C ALA A 54 19.20 5.01 -6.96
N HIS A 55 19.23 6.32 -7.16
CA HIS A 55 19.31 7.27 -6.05
C HIS A 55 17.90 7.55 -5.53
N ASP A 56 17.70 7.36 -4.23
CA ASP A 56 16.51 7.80 -3.50
C ASP A 56 16.91 9.00 -2.63
N ALA A 57 16.27 10.15 -2.85
CA ALA A 57 16.54 11.37 -2.10
C ALA A 57 15.85 11.38 -0.71
N LEU A 58 14.72 10.70 -0.59
CA LEU A 58 13.86 10.74 0.60
C LEU A 58 13.92 9.45 1.43
N GLN A 59 14.61 8.41 0.92
CA GLN A 59 14.75 7.09 1.55
C GLN A 59 13.39 6.47 1.90
N GLN A 60 12.40 6.67 1.04
CA GLN A 60 11.03 6.18 1.24
C GLN A 60 10.85 4.73 0.78
N CYS A 61 11.77 4.20 -0.02
CA CYS A 61 11.71 2.82 -0.51
C CYS A 61 11.83 1.82 0.65
N THR A 62 11.06 0.74 0.60
CA THR A 62 11.25 -0.46 1.42
C THR A 62 11.55 -1.65 0.55
N VAL A 63 12.16 -2.67 1.14
CA VAL A 63 12.44 -3.93 0.45
C VAL A 63 11.13 -4.57 -0.03
N GLY A 64 11.08 -4.94 -1.30
CA GLY A 64 9.92 -5.54 -1.94
C GLY A 64 8.99 -4.54 -2.65
N ASP A 65 9.20 -3.23 -2.48
CA ASP A 65 8.39 -2.22 -3.19
C ASP A 65 8.58 -2.32 -4.70
N ILE A 66 7.52 -2.03 -5.45
CA ILE A 66 7.56 -1.92 -6.90
C ILE A 66 7.72 -0.44 -7.24
N VAL A 67 8.85 -0.11 -7.86
CA VAL A 67 9.26 1.28 -8.12
C VAL A 67 9.50 1.53 -9.59
N LEU A 68 9.29 2.78 -9.99
CA LEU A 68 9.58 3.29 -11.30
C LEU A 68 10.89 4.09 -11.27
N LEU A 69 11.84 3.69 -12.10
CA LEU A 69 13.14 4.33 -12.22
C LEU A 69 13.21 5.21 -13.45
N LYS A 70 13.75 6.41 -13.31
CA LYS A 70 14.02 7.34 -14.40
C LYS A 70 15.52 7.47 -14.63
N ALA A 71 15.94 7.55 -15.90
CA ALA A 71 17.34 7.79 -16.23
C ALA A 71 17.73 9.26 -15.98
N LEU A 72 18.85 9.50 -15.29
CA LEU A 72 19.41 10.85 -15.18
C LEU A 72 20.09 11.25 -16.49
N ALA A 73 20.02 12.54 -16.82
CA ALA A 73 20.83 13.11 -17.90
C ALA A 73 22.34 13.04 -17.59
N GLU A 74 22.70 13.29 -16.32
CA GLU A 74 24.07 13.23 -15.81
C GLU A 74 24.23 12.10 -14.77
N ARG A 75 25.29 11.30 -14.91
CA ARG A 75 25.55 10.20 -13.97
C ARG A 75 26.10 10.74 -12.66
N ARG A 76 25.38 10.52 -11.56
CA ARG A 76 25.82 10.89 -10.20
C ARG A 76 27.07 10.12 -9.77
N SER A 77 27.15 8.81 -10.08
CA SER A 77 28.29 7.96 -9.74
C SER A 77 28.49 6.83 -10.76
N ARG A 78 29.56 6.03 -10.61
CA ARG A 78 29.87 4.91 -11.52
C ARG A 78 28.72 3.89 -11.64
N HIS A 79 28.09 3.57 -10.51
CA HIS A 79 27.03 2.55 -10.45
C HIS A 79 25.63 3.17 -10.52
N VAL A 80 25.44 4.41 -10.07
CA VAL A 80 24.14 5.07 -9.98
C VAL A 80 23.86 5.88 -11.24
N LYS A 81 22.97 5.35 -12.09
CA LYS A 81 22.56 5.96 -13.37
C LYS A 81 21.09 6.39 -13.37
N HIS A 82 20.34 5.97 -12.36
CA HIS A 82 18.90 6.15 -12.28
C HIS A 82 18.52 6.91 -11.01
N GLU A 83 17.40 7.61 -11.08
CA GLU A 83 16.71 8.24 -9.96
C GLU A 83 15.39 7.51 -9.75
N LEU A 84 14.95 7.47 -8.50
CA LEU A 84 13.59 7.06 -8.19
C LEU A 84 12.63 8.12 -8.73
N ALA A 85 11.68 7.72 -9.57
CA ALA A 85 10.62 8.61 -10.04
C ALA A 85 9.39 8.53 -9.14
N GLU A 86 8.90 7.31 -8.91
CA GLU A 86 7.67 7.06 -8.16
C GLU A 86 7.68 5.65 -7.59
N ILE A 87 7.03 5.47 -6.43
CA ILE A 87 6.73 4.15 -5.85
C ILE A 87 5.30 3.79 -6.32
N VAL A 88 5.20 2.81 -7.22
CA VAL A 88 3.90 2.40 -7.79
C VAL A 88 3.12 1.55 -6.79
N TYR A 89 3.80 0.59 -6.17
CA TYR A 89 3.19 -0.27 -5.15
C TYR A 89 4.09 -0.38 -3.93
N LYS A 90 3.58 0.11 -2.81
CA LYS A 90 4.22 0.00 -1.50
C LYS A 90 3.87 -1.33 -0.86
N VAL A 91 4.86 -2.05 -0.35
CA VAL A 91 4.62 -3.28 0.42
C VAL A 91 3.76 -2.97 1.64
N GLY A 92 2.67 -3.71 1.83
CA GLY A 92 1.72 -3.56 2.93
C GLY A 92 0.65 -2.49 2.72
N ASN A 93 0.89 -1.50 1.86
CA ASN A 93 -0.05 -0.41 1.55
C ASN A 93 -0.26 -0.30 0.04
N VAL A 94 -0.74 -1.38 -0.58
CA VAL A 94 -1.03 -1.41 -2.02
C VAL A 94 -2.36 -0.70 -2.28
N VAL A 95 -2.34 0.26 -3.18
CA VAL A 95 -3.54 0.98 -3.65
C VAL A 95 -3.86 0.49 -5.05
N ASP A 96 -5.11 0.10 -5.29
CA ASP A 96 -5.56 -0.30 -6.62
C ASP A 96 -5.62 0.94 -7.54
N PRO A 97 -4.96 0.91 -8.72
CA PRO A 97 -4.99 2.04 -9.63
C PRO A 97 -6.37 2.34 -10.23
N LEU A 98 -7.31 1.38 -10.24
CA LEU A 98 -8.64 1.60 -10.80
C LEU A 98 -9.61 2.28 -9.82
N THR A 99 -9.57 1.86 -8.56
CA THR A 99 -10.51 2.35 -7.53
C THR A 99 -9.91 3.35 -6.55
N GLY A 100 -8.58 3.41 -6.43
CA GLY A 100 -7.89 4.23 -5.43
C GLY A 100 -8.03 3.72 -4.00
N LYS A 101 -8.65 2.55 -3.79
CA LYS A 101 -8.83 1.93 -2.48
C LYS A 101 -7.65 1.02 -2.13
N ARG A 102 -7.43 0.82 -0.83
CA ARG A 102 -6.39 -0.08 -0.33
C ARG A 102 -6.81 -1.54 -0.51
N VAL A 103 -5.88 -2.36 -0.97
CA VAL A 103 -6.10 -3.79 -1.27
C VAL A 103 -5.08 -4.64 -0.53
N ALA A 104 -5.56 -5.73 0.08
CA ALA A 104 -4.75 -6.82 0.61
C ALA A 104 -4.87 -8.02 -0.33
N GLY A 105 -3.94 -8.16 -1.27
CA GLY A 105 -3.95 -9.26 -2.24
C GLY A 105 -5.10 -9.13 -3.24
N SER A 106 -6.16 -9.91 -3.06
CA SER A 106 -7.38 -9.88 -3.89
C SER A 106 -8.57 -9.20 -3.23
N GLU A 107 -8.45 -8.83 -1.95
CA GLU A 107 -9.56 -8.28 -1.16
C GLU A 107 -9.35 -6.80 -0.88
N PHE A 108 -10.43 -6.01 -0.95
CA PHE A 108 -10.41 -4.61 -0.56
C PHE A 108 -10.44 -4.50 0.97
N LEU A 109 -9.53 -3.70 1.53
CA LEU A 109 -9.49 -3.42 2.98
C LEU A 109 -10.64 -2.51 3.41
N GLU A 110 -11.07 -1.62 2.52
CA GLU A 110 -12.20 -0.72 2.71
C GLU A 110 -13.40 -1.28 1.96
N CYS A 111 -14.55 -1.37 2.62
CA CYS A 111 -15.78 -1.81 1.97
C CYS A 111 -16.09 -0.91 0.76
N LEU A 112 -16.54 -1.52 -0.34
CA LEU A 112 -16.90 -0.82 -1.59
C LEU A 112 -18.19 0.01 -1.47
N THR A 113 -18.78 0.10 -0.29
CA THR A 113 -20.07 0.74 -0.04
C THR A 113 -19.91 2.24 0.20
N ASP A 114 -19.50 2.99 -0.82
CA ASP A 114 -19.73 4.44 -0.83
C ASP A 114 -20.08 4.88 -2.27
N PRO A 115 -21.37 5.02 -2.62
CA PRO A 115 -21.73 5.99 -3.65
C PRO A 115 -21.32 7.39 -3.16
N PRO A 116 -21.00 8.34 -4.06
CA PRO A 116 -20.70 9.70 -3.65
C PRO A 116 -22.01 10.37 -3.26
N HIS A 117 -22.42 10.23 -2.01
CA HIS A 117 -23.36 11.15 -1.42
C HIS A 117 -22.77 11.65 -0.12
N SER A 118 -22.50 12.95 -0.14
CA SER A 118 -22.13 13.76 0.99
C SER A 118 -22.95 13.40 2.24
N LEU A 119 -22.23 13.35 3.36
CA LEU A 119 -22.71 13.44 4.75
C LEU A 119 -23.28 12.13 5.34
N GLU A 120 -22.70 11.76 6.49
CA GLU A 120 -23.17 10.77 7.48
C GLU A 120 -22.96 9.32 7.01
N GLN A 121 -22.28 8.43 7.72
CA GLN A 121 -22.68 7.96 9.04
C GLN A 121 -21.61 7.07 9.66
N GLU A 122 -21.46 7.21 10.97
CA GLU A 122 -20.45 6.61 11.82
C GLU A 122 -20.55 5.07 11.89
N CYS A 123 -19.40 4.43 12.12
CA CYS A 123 -19.30 3.00 12.37
C CYS A 123 -20.27 2.57 13.49
N PRO A 124 -21.23 1.66 13.25
CA PRO A 124 -22.26 1.26 14.22
C PRO A 124 -21.73 0.52 15.46
N THR A 125 -20.42 0.30 15.55
CA THR A 125 -19.77 -0.49 16.60
C THR A 125 -19.52 0.27 17.91
N LEU A 126 -19.55 1.62 17.88
CA LEU A 126 -19.26 2.44 19.06
C LEU A 126 -20.50 2.69 19.93
N THR A 127 -21.68 2.75 19.32
CA THR A 127 -22.95 3.01 20.02
C THR A 127 -23.30 1.88 20.99
N GLU A 128 -23.07 0.62 20.59
CA GLU A 128 -23.30 -0.55 21.45
C GLU A 128 -22.37 -0.55 22.69
N LYS A 129 -21.10 -0.15 22.53
CA LYS A 129 -20.13 -0.09 23.65
C LYS A 129 -20.40 1.05 24.63
N LEU A 130 -20.96 2.18 24.17
CA LEU A 130 -21.33 3.29 25.06
C LEU A 130 -22.55 2.94 25.92
N GLN A 131 -23.45 2.11 25.41
CA GLN A 131 -24.67 1.70 26.11
C GLN A 131 -24.38 0.75 27.29
N GLU A 132 -23.36 -0.11 27.16
CA GLU A 132 -22.90 -1.01 28.23
C GLU A 132 -22.25 -0.26 29.41
N LEU A 133 -21.59 0.88 29.16
CA LEU A 133 -20.89 1.64 30.20
C LEU A 133 -21.83 2.45 31.10
N ASN A 134 -23.06 2.74 30.65
CA ASN A 134 -24.01 3.58 31.40
C ASN A 134 -24.72 2.85 32.56
N ILE A 135 -24.56 1.53 32.69
CA ILE A 135 -25.22 0.74 33.75
C ILE A 135 -24.37 0.68 35.03
N SER A 136 -23.06 0.97 34.96
CA SER A 136 -22.16 0.82 36.12
C SER A 136 -22.09 2.03 37.07
N ALA A 137 -22.73 3.16 36.74
CA ALA A 137 -22.66 4.39 37.56
C ALA A 137 -23.85 4.60 38.51
N ALA A 138 -24.88 3.73 38.49
CA ALA A 138 -26.09 3.89 39.30
C ALA A 138 -26.18 2.85 40.44
N THR A 139 -25.16 2.73 41.29
CA THR A 139 -25.34 2.16 42.64
C THR A 139 -24.31 2.73 43.61
N SER A 140 -24.63 3.87 44.23
CA SER A 140 -24.22 4.16 45.62
C SER A 140 -24.94 5.40 46.16
N SER A 141 -26.13 5.19 46.69
CA SER A 141 -26.66 6.02 47.79
C SER A 141 -27.76 5.23 48.49
N GLY A 142 -27.38 4.57 49.58
CA GLY A 142 -28.32 3.89 50.46
C GLY A 142 -29.11 4.87 51.32
N ALA A 143 -30.34 4.47 51.64
CA ALA A 143 -30.98 4.68 52.93
C ALA A 143 -32.19 3.74 53.04
N THR A 144 -31.99 2.70 53.85
CA THR A 144 -32.93 2.01 54.75
C THR A 144 -34.41 2.40 54.68
N LEU A 145 -35.30 1.39 54.58
CA LEU A 145 -36.37 1.11 55.56
C LEU A 145 -37.00 -0.27 55.32
N VAL A 146 -37.29 -0.93 56.44
CA VAL A 146 -37.71 -2.32 56.68
C VAL A 146 -39.23 -2.49 56.50
N SER A 147 -39.71 -3.62 55.95
CA SER A 147 -40.65 -4.55 56.62
C SER A 147 -41.34 -5.59 55.70
N SER A 148 -41.05 -6.87 55.98
CA SER A 148 -41.94 -8.06 56.10
C SER A 148 -43.02 -8.47 55.07
N SER A 149 -42.86 -9.75 54.67
CA SER A 149 -43.81 -10.89 54.59
C SER A 149 -44.86 -11.04 53.47
N THR A 150 -44.57 -12.00 52.59
CA THR A 150 -45.33 -13.22 52.19
C THR A 150 -46.82 -13.19 51.78
N THR A 151 -47.07 -13.86 50.65
CA THR A 151 -48.23 -14.74 50.28
C THR A 151 -49.28 -14.16 49.31
N THR A 152 -49.43 -14.89 48.19
CA THR A 152 -50.45 -14.90 47.12
C THR A 152 -51.89 -15.10 47.64
N PRO A 153 -52.98 -15.00 46.83
CA PRO A 153 -53.10 -15.13 45.36
C PRO A 153 -53.48 -13.86 44.60
#